data_AF-A0A819NS70-F1
#
_entry.id   AF-A0A819NS70-F1
#
_cell.length_a   1.000
_cell.length_b   1.000
_cell.length_c   1.000
_cell.angle_alpha   90.00
_cell.angle_beta   90.00
_cell.angle_gamma   90.00
#
_symmetry.space_group_name_H-M   'P 1'
#
loop_
_entity.id
_entity.type
_entity.pdbx_description
1 polymer ?
#
loop_
_entity_poly.entity_id
_entity_poly.type
_entity_poly.pdbx_seq_one_letter_code
_entity_poly.pdbx_strand_id
1 'polypeptide(L)'
;MNRFGDIDVSNKSLPPVYGYRSEKLVPIEKALEPILPHIDELPYYIKIAEEHCHFPSAHGLTQDQSAAIYIYTMEWGDTTLYRVLNKALRSENRQALKIWFSYMKLFDTALDKLPTVKEAVWRGIPIDIGKNFTQNQMVTWWSVNSCSSSSNVIKTFLGNSKTSTIFLIEAINGKKVSGYTEYECEDEVILRIGTKFRVKSDPLDQANGSYVVHLIEIDDNNDEPLASSMNQIQLTAAALTNNNISVKPNIPANAKWIQNGVIVAGGNGAGNAANQLYYPHGLFVDGDQTVIIADNENHRIIQWKKYDTTNGQIVAGSNGQGNQLNQLAWPTDALLNKEMDSLIICDYGNCRVVQSLHRSNTTQGEILIENVKCYGLAMDDQKYLYVSDVVKHEVRRYPSGEKNGTRVAGSNSKGDGLDQLNEPRYLFVDR
;
A
#
# COMPACT_ATOMS: atom_id res chain seq x y z
N MET A 1 -8.99 1.80 -5.52
CA MET A 1 -7.68 1.77 -6.22
C MET A 1 -7.93 1.46 -7.68
N ASN A 2 -8.20 2.42 -8.57
CA ASN A 2 -8.43 2.14 -10.01
C ASN A 2 -7.23 2.50 -10.91
N ARG A 3 -6.20 3.15 -10.35
CA ARG A 3 -4.99 3.64 -11.07
C ARG A 3 -4.22 2.56 -11.83
N PHE A 4 -4.12 1.36 -11.27
CA PHE A 4 -3.37 0.25 -11.88
C PHE A 4 -4.03 -0.30 -13.16
N GLY A 5 -5.35 -0.15 -13.30
CA GLY A 5 -6.11 -0.63 -14.45
C GLY A 5 -6.19 0.35 -15.63
N ASP A 6 -5.79 1.61 -15.43
CA ASP A 6 -5.96 2.69 -16.41
C ASP A 6 -4.83 2.71 -17.47
N ILE A 7 -4.91 1.85 -18.49
CA ILE A 7 -3.83 1.64 -19.48
C ILE A 7 -4.19 2.16 -20.89
N ASP A 8 -3.17 2.56 -21.66
CA ASP A 8 -3.26 2.68 -23.10
C ASP A 8 -3.27 1.30 -23.78
N VAL A 9 -4.46 0.86 -24.22
CA VAL A 9 -4.64 -0.40 -24.96
C VAL A 9 -4.41 -0.24 -26.47
N SER A 10 -4.07 0.97 -26.94
CA SER A 10 -3.88 1.23 -28.35
C SER A 10 -2.43 0.97 -28.77
N ASN A 11 -2.21 0.07 -29.72
CA ASN A 11 -0.90 -0.11 -30.37
C ASN A 11 -0.61 1.02 -31.39
N LYS A 12 -1.18 2.22 -31.19
CA LYS A 12 -1.06 3.34 -32.11
C LYS A 12 0.22 4.12 -31.82
N SER A 13 1.05 4.29 -32.84
CA SER A 13 2.16 5.22 -32.78
C SER A 13 1.61 6.65 -32.82
N LEU A 14 1.76 7.39 -31.72
CA LEU A 14 1.33 8.78 -31.61
C LEU A 14 2.55 9.71 -31.57
N PRO A 15 2.43 10.96 -32.06
CA PRO A 15 3.51 11.93 -31.96
C PRO A 15 3.92 12.20 -30.51
N PRO A 16 5.23 12.43 -30.25
CA PRO A 16 5.72 12.78 -28.93
C PRO A 16 5.15 14.07 -28.35
N VAL A 17 4.99 14.07 -27.03
CA VAL A 17 4.48 15.22 -26.26
C VAL A 17 5.66 15.89 -25.56
N TYR A 18 6.37 16.78 -26.26
CA TYR A 18 7.52 17.50 -25.68
C TYR A 18 7.23 18.95 -25.29
N GLY A 19 6.10 19.51 -25.73
CA GLY A 19 5.79 20.94 -25.56
C GLY A 19 5.75 21.43 -24.11
N TYR A 20 5.40 20.56 -23.15
CA TYR A 20 5.40 20.91 -21.74
C TYR A 20 6.81 21.17 -21.17
N ARG A 21 7.88 20.63 -21.78
CA ARG A 21 9.25 20.75 -21.25
C ARG A 21 9.73 22.20 -21.22
N SER A 22 9.27 23.03 -22.16
CA SER A 22 9.57 24.47 -22.26
C SER A 22 8.69 25.36 -21.39
N GLU A 23 7.66 24.82 -20.73
CA GLU A 23 6.83 25.61 -19.82
C GLU A 23 7.63 26.06 -18.59
N LYS A 24 7.21 27.20 -18.03
CA LYS A 24 7.74 27.67 -16.75
C LYS A 24 7.08 26.90 -15.61
N LEU A 25 7.85 26.65 -14.56
CA LEU A 25 7.28 26.14 -13.31
C LEU A 25 6.38 27.21 -12.69
N VAL A 26 5.17 26.81 -12.33
CA VAL A 26 4.16 27.63 -11.67
C VAL A 26 3.56 26.85 -10.49
N PRO A 27 2.95 27.53 -9.50
CA PRO A 27 2.23 26.88 -8.41
C PRO A 27 1.11 25.96 -8.91
N ILE A 28 0.73 24.98 -8.11
CA ILE A 28 -0.23 23.93 -8.51
C ILE A 28 -1.58 24.50 -8.93
N GLU A 29 -2.08 25.51 -8.23
CA GLU A 29 -3.33 26.22 -8.58
C GLU A 29 -3.28 26.78 -10.00
N LYS A 30 -2.19 27.45 -10.37
CA LYS A 30 -1.99 27.99 -11.73
C LYS A 30 -1.73 26.89 -12.75
N ALA A 31 -1.08 25.80 -12.34
CA ALA A 31 -0.80 24.68 -13.21
C ALA A 31 -2.07 23.93 -13.64
N LEU A 32 -3.07 23.89 -12.75
CA LEU A 32 -4.36 23.22 -12.95
C LEU A 32 -5.52 24.16 -13.30
N GLU A 33 -5.32 25.49 -13.28
CA GLU A 33 -6.31 26.49 -13.68
C GLU A 33 -7.01 26.17 -15.02
N PRO A 34 -6.29 25.75 -16.10
CA PRO A 34 -6.94 25.40 -17.37
C PRO A 34 -7.85 24.16 -17.31
N ILE A 35 -7.70 23.33 -16.27
CA ILE A 35 -8.41 22.06 -16.09
C ILE A 35 -9.70 22.26 -15.27
N LEU A 36 -9.82 23.33 -14.50
CA LEU A 36 -10.99 23.63 -13.65
C LEU A 36 -12.34 23.47 -14.39
N PRO A 37 -12.52 23.92 -15.65
CA PRO A 37 -13.80 23.75 -16.36
C PRO A 37 -14.15 22.31 -16.73
N HIS A 38 -13.23 21.36 -16.53
CA HIS A 38 -13.39 19.95 -16.92
C HIS A 38 -13.55 19.02 -15.72
N ILE A 39 -13.28 19.50 -14.50
CA ILE A 39 -13.37 18.74 -13.24
C ILE A 39 -13.91 19.70 -12.17
N ASP A 40 -15.22 19.65 -11.93
CA ASP A 40 -15.91 20.60 -11.05
C ASP A 40 -15.38 20.58 -9.62
N GLU A 41 -15.01 19.40 -9.09
CA GLU A 41 -14.50 19.27 -7.72
C GLU A 41 -12.99 19.57 -7.59
N LEU A 42 -12.29 19.91 -8.68
CA LEU A 42 -10.84 20.06 -8.68
C LEU A 42 -10.32 21.10 -7.66
N PRO A 43 -10.95 22.28 -7.46
CA PRO A 43 -10.50 23.23 -6.42
C PRO A 43 -10.50 22.64 -5.01
N TYR A 44 -11.45 21.75 -4.70
CA TYR A 44 -11.53 21.10 -3.40
C TYR A 44 -10.36 20.11 -3.21
N TYR A 45 -10.07 19.30 -4.24
CA TYR A 45 -8.99 18.33 -4.18
C TYR A 45 -7.59 18.94 -4.27
N ILE A 46 -7.42 20.10 -4.91
CA ILE A 46 -6.17 20.88 -4.83
C ILE A 46 -5.86 21.23 -3.37
N LYS A 47 -6.85 21.74 -2.63
CA LYS A 47 -6.67 22.08 -1.21
C LYS A 47 -6.30 20.86 -0.37
N ILE A 48 -7.00 19.73 -0.57
CA ILE A 48 -6.66 18.49 0.14
C ILE A 48 -5.22 18.08 -0.15
N ALA A 49 -4.80 18.14 -1.42
CA ALA A 49 -3.45 17.78 -1.80
C ALA A 49 -2.39 18.72 -1.20
N GLU A 50 -2.68 20.01 -1.10
CA GLU A 50 -1.82 20.99 -0.42
C GLU A 50 -1.75 20.79 1.10
N GLU A 51 -2.85 20.34 1.72
CA GLU A 51 -2.91 20.03 3.15
C GLU A 51 -2.17 18.73 3.50
N HIS A 52 -2.20 17.74 2.61
CA HIS A 52 -1.57 16.42 2.81
C HIS A 52 -0.20 16.29 2.14
N CYS A 53 0.30 17.36 1.54
CA CYS A 53 1.63 17.35 0.95
C CYS A 53 2.70 17.15 2.04
N HIS A 54 3.75 16.39 1.70
CA HIS A 54 4.81 16.10 2.64
C HIS A 54 5.90 17.18 2.54
N PHE A 55 5.81 18.18 3.43
CA PHE A 55 6.77 19.29 3.52
C PHE A 55 7.22 19.57 4.96
N PRO A 56 8.53 19.79 5.24
CA PRO A 56 9.65 19.76 4.30
C PRO A 56 9.88 18.35 3.71
N SER A 57 10.05 18.29 2.39
CA SER A 57 10.20 17.02 1.69
C SER A 57 11.59 16.43 1.92
N ALA A 58 11.65 15.13 2.19
CA ALA A 58 12.90 14.36 2.29
C ALA A 58 13.74 14.39 1.00
N HIS A 59 13.13 14.70 -0.14
CA HIS A 59 13.78 14.77 -1.45
C HIS A 59 13.80 16.19 -2.04
N GLY A 60 13.58 17.22 -1.20
CA GLY A 60 13.67 18.62 -1.61
C GLY A 60 12.58 19.07 -2.58
N LEU A 61 11.40 18.42 -2.56
CA LEU A 61 10.22 18.92 -3.27
C LEU A 61 9.71 20.21 -2.60
N THR A 62 9.23 21.14 -3.41
CA THR A 62 8.42 22.25 -2.91
C THR A 62 7.04 21.75 -2.50
N GLN A 63 6.27 22.57 -1.77
CA GLN A 63 4.89 22.26 -1.42
C GLN A 63 4.05 21.93 -2.67
N ASP A 64 4.10 22.77 -3.69
CA ASP A 64 3.40 22.56 -4.97
C ASP A 64 3.81 21.26 -5.68
N GLN A 65 5.10 20.91 -5.64
CA GLN A 65 5.61 19.69 -6.26
C GLN A 65 5.12 18.45 -5.53
N SER A 66 5.13 18.47 -4.19
CA SER A 66 4.58 17.37 -3.39
C SER A 66 3.07 17.25 -3.60
N ALA A 67 2.34 18.36 -3.60
CA ALA A 67 0.90 18.37 -3.85
C ALA A 67 0.56 17.85 -5.25
N ALA A 68 1.39 18.15 -6.27
CA ALA A 68 1.19 17.65 -7.64
C ALA A 68 1.30 16.12 -7.72
N ILE A 69 2.19 15.51 -6.93
CA ILE A 69 2.27 14.04 -6.84
C ILE A 69 1.07 13.50 -6.08
N TYR A 70 0.76 14.10 -4.93
CA TYR A 70 -0.35 13.66 -4.09
C TYR A 70 -1.67 13.65 -4.86
N ILE A 71 -2.05 14.77 -5.50
CA ILE A 71 -3.31 14.88 -6.26
C ILE A 71 -3.40 13.90 -7.44
N TYR A 72 -2.27 13.58 -8.08
CA TYR A 72 -2.23 12.55 -9.12
C TYR A 72 -2.64 11.19 -8.57
N THR A 73 -2.20 10.89 -7.35
CA THR A 73 -2.47 9.61 -6.68
C THR A 73 -3.81 9.58 -5.96
N MET A 74 -4.57 10.67 -5.90
CA MET A 74 -5.87 10.65 -5.26
C MET A 74 -6.91 9.88 -6.09
N GLU A 75 -7.99 9.42 -5.45
CA GLU A 75 -9.15 8.83 -6.13
C GLU A 75 -10.47 9.40 -5.59
N TRP A 76 -11.26 10.01 -6.46
CA TRP A 76 -12.57 10.58 -6.09
C TRP A 76 -13.69 10.29 -7.09
N GLY A 77 -13.51 9.30 -7.97
CA GLY A 77 -14.51 8.86 -8.93
C GLY A 77 -14.08 9.06 -10.39
N ASP A 78 -15.05 9.21 -11.29
CA ASP A 78 -14.78 9.16 -12.73
C ASP A 78 -14.05 10.39 -13.28
N THR A 79 -14.15 11.52 -12.58
CA THR A 79 -13.47 12.78 -12.89
C THR A 79 -12.12 12.92 -12.21
N THR A 80 -11.60 11.85 -11.59
CA THR A 80 -10.29 11.89 -10.92
C THR A 80 -9.20 12.37 -11.87
N LEU A 81 -8.31 13.26 -11.38
CA LEU A 81 -7.31 13.95 -12.18
C LEU A 81 -6.48 13.00 -13.07
N TYR A 82 -5.95 11.91 -12.50
CA TYR A 82 -5.13 10.96 -13.27
C TYR A 82 -5.92 10.33 -14.42
N ARG A 83 -7.22 10.03 -14.23
CA ARG A 83 -8.07 9.41 -15.27
C ARG A 83 -8.27 10.38 -16.43
N VAL A 84 -8.58 11.64 -16.12
CA VAL A 84 -8.82 12.66 -17.13
C VAL A 84 -7.53 12.97 -17.90
N LEU A 85 -6.40 13.12 -17.18
CA LEU A 85 -5.09 13.32 -17.79
C LEU A 85 -4.68 12.12 -18.67
N ASN A 86 -4.76 10.91 -18.15
CA ASN A 86 -4.37 9.70 -18.91
C ASN A 86 -5.28 9.47 -20.12
N LYS A 87 -6.58 9.76 -20.03
CA LYS A 87 -7.48 9.77 -21.17
C LYS A 87 -7.05 10.80 -22.22
N ALA A 88 -6.65 12.00 -21.81
CA ALA A 88 -6.15 13.03 -22.72
C ALA A 88 -4.83 12.58 -23.38
N LEU A 89 -3.92 11.96 -22.64
CA LEU A 89 -2.63 11.47 -23.13
C LEU A 89 -2.76 10.35 -24.17
N ARG A 90 -3.87 9.60 -24.16
CA ARG A 90 -4.20 8.60 -25.19
C ARG A 90 -4.84 9.19 -26.45
N SER A 91 -5.22 10.47 -26.42
CA SER A 91 -5.87 11.12 -27.56
C SER A 91 -4.87 11.38 -28.69
N GLU A 92 -5.31 11.13 -29.93
CA GLU A 92 -4.60 11.51 -31.16
C GLU A 92 -4.50 13.03 -31.31
N ASN A 93 -5.46 13.78 -30.74
CA ASN A 93 -5.46 15.23 -30.78
C ASN A 93 -4.44 15.80 -29.76
N ARG A 94 -3.17 15.85 -30.16
CA ARG A 94 -2.09 16.41 -29.33
C ARG A 94 -2.26 17.89 -29.00
N GLN A 95 -3.02 18.66 -29.79
CA GLN A 95 -3.28 20.07 -29.47
C GLN A 95 -4.14 20.22 -28.22
N ALA A 96 -5.05 19.26 -27.97
CA ALA A 96 -5.87 19.26 -26.76
C ALA A 96 -5.03 19.05 -25.47
N LEU A 97 -3.80 18.57 -25.58
CA LEU A 97 -2.90 18.40 -24.42
C LEU A 97 -2.32 19.71 -23.90
N LYS A 98 -2.37 20.81 -24.67
CA LYS A 98 -1.75 22.08 -24.27
C LYS A 98 -2.26 22.61 -22.94
N ILE A 99 -3.53 22.38 -22.62
CA ILE A 99 -4.12 22.79 -21.33
C ILE A 99 -3.46 22.08 -20.14
N TRP A 100 -2.81 20.92 -20.37
CA TRP A 100 -2.14 20.12 -19.34
C TRP A 100 -0.65 20.47 -19.18
N PHE A 101 -0.07 21.27 -20.07
CA PHE A 101 1.39 21.43 -20.12
C PHE A 101 1.97 22.02 -18.83
N SER A 102 1.32 22.99 -18.21
CA SER A 102 1.77 23.56 -16.93
C SER A 102 1.77 22.51 -15.82
N TYR A 103 0.72 21.71 -15.70
CA TYR A 103 0.64 20.61 -14.73
C TYR A 103 1.66 19.51 -15.04
N MET A 104 1.78 19.08 -16.29
CA MET A 104 2.77 18.09 -16.71
C MET A 104 4.19 18.54 -16.40
N LYS A 105 4.50 19.83 -16.60
CA LYS A 105 5.80 20.41 -16.25
C LYS A 105 6.06 20.35 -14.75
N LEU A 106 5.09 20.73 -13.93
CA LEU A 106 5.19 20.69 -12.48
C LEU A 106 5.38 19.25 -11.98
N PHE A 107 4.53 18.33 -12.45
CA PHE A 107 4.54 16.92 -12.07
C PHE A 107 5.83 16.20 -12.51
N ASP A 108 6.25 16.34 -13.76
CA ASP A 108 7.48 15.71 -14.27
C ASP A 108 8.73 16.23 -13.52
N THR A 109 8.77 17.52 -13.21
CA THR A 109 9.85 18.12 -12.41
C THR A 109 9.83 17.64 -10.95
N ALA A 110 8.65 17.37 -10.38
CA ALA A 110 8.53 16.78 -9.05
C ALA A 110 9.07 15.33 -9.05
N LEU A 111 8.70 14.54 -10.06
CA LEU A 111 9.20 13.17 -10.25
C LEU A 111 10.71 13.10 -10.47
N ASP A 112 11.35 14.11 -11.07
CA ASP A 112 12.81 14.18 -11.22
C ASP A 112 13.54 14.13 -9.88
N LYS A 113 12.94 14.69 -8.83
CA LYS A 113 13.53 14.75 -7.48
C LYS A 113 13.40 13.44 -6.70
N LEU A 114 12.47 12.58 -7.09
CA LEU A 114 12.23 11.32 -6.38
C LEU A 114 13.26 10.24 -6.73
N PRO A 115 13.51 9.29 -5.81
CA PRO A 115 14.39 8.14 -6.06
C PRO A 115 14.00 7.38 -7.33
N THR A 116 14.98 7.12 -8.18
CA THR A 116 14.83 6.22 -9.33
C THR A 116 15.07 4.78 -8.88
N VAL A 117 14.15 3.89 -9.20
CA VAL A 117 14.28 2.44 -8.96
C VAL A 117 14.53 1.70 -10.28
N LYS A 118 15.40 0.68 -10.20
CA LYS A 118 15.69 -0.27 -11.27
C LYS A 118 15.27 -1.66 -10.80
N GLU A 119 13.99 -1.99 -10.98
CA GLU A 119 13.40 -3.20 -10.42
C GLU A 119 12.24 -3.71 -11.27
N ALA A 120 11.82 -4.95 -10.98
CA ALA A 120 10.61 -5.51 -11.55
C ALA A 120 9.39 -4.88 -10.86
N VAL A 121 8.54 -4.23 -11.64
CA VAL A 121 7.26 -3.66 -11.18
C VAL A 121 6.09 -4.32 -11.90
N TRP A 122 4.94 -4.30 -11.25
CA TRP A 122 3.74 -5.01 -11.65
C TRP A 122 2.62 -4.02 -11.95
N ARG A 123 1.83 -4.33 -12.98
CA ARG A 123 0.59 -3.61 -13.30
C ARG A 123 -0.46 -4.61 -13.76
N GLY A 124 -1.67 -4.55 -13.23
CA GLY A 124 -2.75 -5.46 -13.61
C GLY A 124 -3.91 -4.72 -14.23
N ILE A 125 -4.57 -5.32 -15.21
CA ILE A 125 -5.79 -4.80 -15.84
C ILE A 125 -6.87 -5.89 -15.88
N PRO A 126 -8.12 -5.58 -15.48
CA PRO A 126 -9.22 -6.55 -15.42
C PRO A 126 -9.88 -6.82 -16.80
N ILE A 127 -9.08 -6.87 -17.87
CA ILE A 127 -9.49 -7.31 -19.22
C ILE A 127 -8.37 -8.14 -19.87
N ASP A 128 -8.74 -9.08 -20.75
CA ASP A 128 -7.81 -9.88 -21.55
C ASP A 128 -7.40 -9.11 -22.81
N ILE A 129 -6.23 -8.47 -22.75
CA ILE A 129 -5.55 -7.84 -23.89
C ILE A 129 -4.18 -8.47 -24.17
N GLY A 130 -3.75 -9.43 -23.34
CA GLY A 130 -2.42 -10.02 -23.43
C GLY A 130 -2.14 -10.65 -24.80
N LYS A 131 -3.15 -11.24 -25.43
CA LYS A 131 -3.08 -11.81 -26.79
C LYS A 131 -2.65 -10.81 -27.88
N ASN A 132 -2.79 -9.51 -27.63
CA ASN A 132 -2.44 -8.46 -28.60
C ASN A 132 -0.95 -8.11 -28.59
N PHE A 133 -0.16 -8.77 -27.74
CA PHE A 133 1.27 -8.58 -27.62
C PHE A 133 2.01 -9.77 -28.22
N THR A 134 3.08 -9.49 -28.98
CA THR A 134 3.97 -10.52 -29.53
C THR A 134 5.42 -10.25 -29.15
N GLN A 135 6.25 -11.29 -29.11
CA GLN A 135 7.67 -11.15 -28.81
C GLN A 135 8.33 -10.07 -29.68
N ASN A 136 9.19 -9.26 -29.04
CA ASN A 136 9.94 -8.14 -29.64
C ASN A 136 9.08 -6.97 -30.14
N GLN A 137 7.77 -6.98 -29.92
CA GLN A 137 6.93 -5.82 -30.20
C GLN A 137 7.38 -4.62 -29.37
N MET A 138 7.52 -3.47 -30.02
CA MET A 138 7.74 -2.19 -29.38
C MET A 138 6.40 -1.54 -29.01
N VAL A 139 6.30 -1.04 -27.79
CA VAL A 139 5.09 -0.42 -27.23
C VAL A 139 5.48 0.89 -26.59
N THR A 140 4.67 1.94 -26.78
CA THR A 140 4.86 3.22 -26.09
C THR A 140 3.60 3.54 -25.31
N TRP A 141 3.72 3.72 -23.99
CA TRP A 141 2.60 4.12 -23.16
C TRP A 141 2.66 5.62 -22.91
N TRP A 142 1.74 6.37 -23.54
CA TRP A 142 1.69 7.83 -23.41
C TRP A 142 1.09 8.32 -22.09
N SER A 143 0.28 7.50 -21.43
CA SER A 143 -0.23 7.78 -20.08
C SER A 143 0.89 7.74 -19.03
N VAL A 144 0.66 8.38 -17.89
CA VAL A 144 1.43 8.12 -16.67
C VAL A 144 1.04 6.73 -16.16
N ASN A 145 2.03 5.92 -15.80
CA ASN A 145 1.81 4.51 -15.48
C ASN A 145 2.10 4.24 -14.00
N SER A 146 1.05 4.19 -13.19
CA SER A 146 1.10 3.66 -11.82
C SER A 146 1.38 2.15 -11.82
N CYS A 147 2.53 1.73 -11.32
CA CYS A 147 2.87 0.33 -11.10
C CYS A 147 3.07 0.09 -9.61
N SER A 148 3.16 -1.16 -9.18
CA SER A 148 3.54 -1.51 -7.82
C SER A 148 4.77 -2.41 -7.86
N SER A 149 5.75 -2.19 -6.98
CA SER A 149 6.82 -3.19 -6.79
C SER A 149 6.33 -4.47 -6.10
N SER A 150 5.08 -4.46 -5.61
CA SER A 150 4.41 -5.59 -5.00
C SER A 150 3.41 -6.27 -5.95
N SER A 151 3.69 -7.51 -6.33
CA SER A 151 2.73 -8.34 -7.09
C SER A 151 1.43 -8.59 -6.32
N ASN A 152 1.44 -8.49 -4.99
CA ASN A 152 0.26 -8.74 -4.16
C ASN A 152 -0.73 -7.57 -4.21
N VAL A 153 -0.24 -6.32 -4.27
CA VAL A 153 -1.09 -5.15 -4.52
C VAL A 153 -1.89 -5.34 -5.80
N ILE A 154 -1.24 -5.85 -6.85
CA ILE A 154 -1.90 -6.13 -8.14
C ILE A 154 -2.90 -7.28 -8.06
N LYS A 155 -2.61 -8.35 -7.29
CA LYS A 155 -3.59 -9.43 -7.07
C LYS A 155 -4.84 -8.94 -6.36
N THR A 156 -4.69 -8.13 -5.30
CA THR A 156 -5.82 -7.51 -4.60
C THR A 156 -6.62 -6.62 -5.56
N PHE A 157 -5.92 -5.85 -6.41
CA PHE A 157 -6.56 -5.00 -7.41
C PHE A 157 -7.39 -5.80 -8.42
N LEU A 158 -6.86 -6.91 -8.93
CA LEU A 158 -7.58 -7.74 -9.91
C LEU A 158 -8.76 -8.52 -9.32
N GLY A 159 -8.78 -8.71 -7.99
CA GLY A 159 -9.88 -9.34 -7.27
C GLY A 159 -10.26 -10.71 -7.84
N ASN A 160 -11.56 -10.92 -8.10
CA ASN A 160 -12.11 -12.15 -8.69
C ASN A 160 -12.34 -12.02 -10.21
N SER A 161 -11.61 -11.16 -10.91
CA SER A 161 -11.79 -10.97 -12.37
C SER A 161 -11.66 -12.32 -13.09
N LYS A 162 -12.64 -12.66 -13.94
CA LYS A 162 -12.65 -13.95 -14.66
C LYS A 162 -11.47 -14.09 -15.61
N THR A 163 -11.07 -12.99 -16.24
CA THR A 163 -9.88 -12.87 -17.09
C THR A 163 -9.21 -11.53 -16.84
N SER A 164 -7.89 -11.47 -17.01
CA SER A 164 -7.08 -10.28 -16.75
C SER A 164 -5.77 -10.30 -17.54
N THR A 165 -5.10 -9.15 -17.63
CA THR A 165 -3.72 -9.06 -18.14
C THR A 165 -2.84 -8.47 -17.05
N ILE A 166 -1.77 -9.19 -16.70
CA ILE A 166 -0.75 -8.76 -15.74
C ILE A 166 0.51 -8.41 -16.52
N PHE A 167 1.01 -7.21 -16.32
CA PHE A 167 2.30 -6.76 -16.84
C PHE A 167 3.37 -6.95 -15.77
N LEU A 168 4.39 -7.72 -16.10
CA LEU A 168 5.68 -7.75 -15.41
C LEU A 168 6.62 -6.82 -16.18
N ILE A 169 7.09 -5.76 -15.54
CA ILE A 169 7.85 -4.69 -16.20
C ILE A 169 9.22 -4.60 -15.55
N GLU A 170 10.28 -4.87 -16.31
CA GLU A 170 11.65 -4.53 -15.90
C GLU A 170 11.84 -3.02 -16.10
N ALA A 171 11.58 -2.24 -15.05
CA ALA A 171 11.68 -0.79 -15.07
C ALA A 171 13.11 -0.33 -14.74
N ILE A 172 13.57 0.72 -15.42
CA ILE A 172 14.90 1.31 -15.23
C ILE A 172 14.83 2.79 -14.83
N ASN A 173 13.70 3.47 -15.09
CA ASN A 173 13.46 4.87 -14.70
C ASN A 173 12.23 5.03 -13.78
N GLY A 174 11.81 3.96 -13.10
CA GLY A 174 10.65 4.02 -12.21
C GLY A 174 10.87 5.00 -11.06
N LYS A 175 9.84 5.77 -10.71
CA LYS A 175 9.89 6.76 -9.62
C LYS A 175 9.07 6.29 -8.43
N LYS A 176 9.75 6.05 -7.31
CA LYS A 176 9.08 5.63 -6.07
C LYS A 176 8.43 6.83 -5.40
N VAL A 177 7.10 6.78 -5.23
CA VAL A 177 6.30 7.91 -4.72
C VAL A 177 5.85 7.73 -3.26
N SER A 178 6.33 6.69 -2.57
CA SER A 178 6.13 6.54 -1.12
C SER A 178 6.54 7.81 -0.37
N GLY A 179 5.70 8.26 0.54
CA GLY A 179 5.77 9.51 1.28
C GLY A 179 5.09 10.70 0.57
N TYR A 180 4.59 10.52 -0.65
CA TYR A 180 3.99 11.59 -1.47
C TYR A 180 2.67 11.16 -2.14
N THR A 181 2.11 10.02 -1.74
CA THR A 181 0.91 9.42 -2.36
C THR A 181 -0.24 9.32 -1.35
N GLU A 182 -1.49 9.36 -1.82
CA GLU A 182 -2.67 9.07 -0.99
C GLU A 182 -2.64 7.61 -0.49
N TYR A 183 -1.96 6.71 -1.22
CA TYR A 183 -1.97 5.27 -0.96
C TYR A 183 -0.56 4.71 -0.70
N GLU A 184 0.00 5.02 0.47
CA GLU A 184 1.35 4.57 0.90
C GLU A 184 1.57 3.05 0.85
N CYS A 185 0.48 2.30 0.93
CA CYS A 185 0.44 0.85 0.90
C CYS A 185 0.65 0.19 -0.45
N GLU A 186 0.57 0.96 -1.52
CA GLU A 186 0.58 0.39 -2.86
C GLU A 186 1.99 0.12 -3.37
N ASP A 187 3.03 0.50 -2.62
CA ASP A 187 4.43 0.49 -3.09
C ASP A 187 4.53 1.08 -4.50
N GLU A 188 3.83 2.21 -4.71
CA GLU A 188 3.59 2.75 -6.04
C GLU A 188 4.91 3.23 -6.67
N VAL A 189 5.16 2.76 -7.89
CA VAL A 189 6.25 3.17 -8.76
C VAL A 189 5.63 3.76 -10.02
N ILE A 190 5.88 5.05 -10.26
CA ILE A 190 5.38 5.73 -11.46
C ILE A 190 6.40 5.60 -12.59
N LEU A 191 5.95 5.08 -13.74
CA LEU A 191 6.65 5.22 -15.02
C LEU A 191 6.08 6.41 -15.78
N ARG A 192 6.96 7.20 -16.39
CA ARG A 192 6.61 8.49 -17.00
C ARG A 192 5.73 8.36 -18.23
N ILE A 193 5.16 9.49 -18.64
CA ILE A 193 4.51 9.62 -19.94
C ILE A 193 5.47 9.27 -21.08
N GLY A 194 4.96 8.51 -22.06
CA GLY A 194 5.74 8.12 -23.24
C GLY A 194 6.82 7.07 -22.96
N THR A 195 6.71 6.33 -21.84
CA THR A 195 7.66 5.24 -21.55
C THR A 195 7.59 4.19 -22.65
N LYS A 196 8.74 3.80 -23.18
CA LYS A 196 8.86 2.80 -24.25
C LYS A 196 9.24 1.45 -23.66
N PHE A 197 8.61 0.41 -24.19
CA PHE A 197 8.84 -0.96 -23.79
C PHE A 197 9.08 -1.85 -25.00
N ARG A 198 9.84 -2.91 -24.78
CA ARG A 198 9.90 -4.07 -25.66
C ARG A 198 9.27 -5.27 -24.96
N VAL A 199 8.40 -5.98 -25.66
CA VAL A 199 7.86 -7.27 -25.20
C VAL A 199 8.99 -8.30 -25.22
N LYS A 200 9.34 -8.86 -24.05
CA LYS A 200 10.50 -9.76 -23.89
C LYS A 200 10.31 -11.11 -24.57
N SER A 201 9.11 -11.68 -24.45
CA SER A 201 8.71 -12.98 -24.97
C SER A 201 7.23 -12.98 -25.27
N ASP A 202 6.75 -13.96 -26.01
CA ASP A 202 5.30 -14.13 -26.19
C ASP A 202 4.60 -14.22 -24.81
N PRO A 203 3.41 -13.62 -24.68
CA PRO A 203 2.65 -13.61 -23.43
C PRO A 203 2.37 -15.01 -22.89
N LEU A 204 2.51 -15.18 -21.58
CA LEU A 204 2.19 -16.44 -20.91
C LEU A 204 0.68 -16.53 -20.63
N ASP A 205 0.02 -17.51 -21.23
CA ASP A 205 -1.37 -17.87 -20.93
C ASP A 205 -1.47 -18.58 -19.58
N GLN A 206 -2.47 -18.22 -18.79
CA GLN A 206 -2.77 -18.82 -17.50
C GLN A 206 -4.03 -19.69 -17.60
N ALA A 207 -4.11 -20.76 -16.80
CA ALA A 207 -5.23 -21.72 -16.86
C ALA A 207 -6.64 -21.11 -16.68
N ASN A 208 -6.74 -19.91 -16.12
CA ASN A 208 -7.98 -19.16 -15.95
C ASN A 208 -8.32 -18.23 -17.15
N GLY A 209 -7.52 -18.23 -18.22
CA GLY A 209 -7.65 -17.35 -19.39
C GLY A 209 -7.09 -15.94 -19.19
N SER A 210 -6.28 -15.71 -18.16
CA SER A 210 -5.51 -14.47 -17.98
C SER A 210 -4.14 -14.57 -18.65
N TYR A 211 -3.50 -13.44 -18.93
CA TYR A 211 -2.17 -13.38 -19.54
C TYR A 211 -1.16 -12.65 -18.67
N VAL A 212 0.09 -13.11 -18.69
CA VAL A 212 1.23 -12.34 -18.19
C VAL A 212 2.05 -11.82 -19.39
N VAL A 213 2.15 -10.50 -19.52
CA VAL A 213 2.97 -9.82 -20.54
C VAL A 213 4.24 -9.31 -19.88
N HIS A 214 5.39 -9.75 -20.37
CA HIS A 214 6.69 -9.33 -19.85
C HIS A 214 7.26 -8.18 -20.71
N LEU A 215 7.37 -6.99 -20.11
CA LEU A 215 7.91 -5.79 -20.74
C LEU A 215 9.29 -5.45 -20.17
N ILE A 216 10.17 -4.96 -21.04
CA ILE A 216 11.45 -4.35 -20.65
C ILE A 216 11.39 -2.88 -21.06
N GLU A 217 11.58 -1.98 -20.10
CA GLU A 217 11.71 -0.55 -20.39
C GLU A 217 12.97 -0.29 -21.22
N ILE A 218 12.83 0.52 -22.27
CA ILE A 218 13.94 0.90 -23.16
C ILE A 218 14.47 2.27 -22.74
N ASP A 219 15.79 2.34 -22.52
CA ASP A 219 16.49 3.61 -22.34
C ASP A 219 16.72 4.25 -23.71
N ASP A 220 16.19 5.45 -23.92
CA ASP A 220 16.42 6.22 -25.15
C ASP A 220 17.92 6.52 -25.39
N ASN A 221 18.79 6.31 -24.39
CA ASN A 221 20.24 6.55 -24.47
C ASN A 221 21.10 5.30 -24.72
N ASN A 222 20.55 4.07 -24.71
CA ASN A 222 21.36 2.86 -24.81
C ASN A 222 20.71 1.80 -25.72
N ASP A 223 21.11 1.82 -27.00
CA ASP A 223 21.00 0.66 -27.89
C ASP A 223 22.11 -0.35 -27.54
N GLU A 224 21.94 -1.16 -26.50
CA GLU A 224 22.58 -2.49 -26.41
C GLU A 224 21.83 -3.47 -25.49
N PRO A 225 21.78 -4.77 -25.81
CA PRO A 225 21.02 -5.77 -25.07
C PRO A 225 21.78 -6.25 -23.82
N LEU A 226 21.23 -6.01 -22.63
CA LEU A 226 21.75 -6.53 -21.36
C LEU A 226 21.55 -8.04 -21.25
N ALA A 227 22.62 -8.80 -21.53
CA ALA A 227 22.77 -10.19 -21.13
C ALA A 227 23.62 -10.30 -19.85
N SER A 228 23.14 -11.13 -18.92
CA SER A 228 23.84 -11.80 -17.82
C SER A 228 24.65 -10.97 -16.81
N SER A 229 24.15 -10.92 -15.57
CA SER A 229 24.99 -11.22 -14.40
C SER A 229 24.12 -11.52 -13.16
N MET A 230 23.84 -12.81 -12.93
CA MET A 230 23.58 -13.29 -11.58
C MET A 230 24.89 -13.89 -11.07
N ASN A 231 25.51 -13.24 -10.09
CA ASN A 231 26.56 -13.87 -9.29
C ASN A 231 26.04 -14.06 -7.86
N GLN A 232 26.13 -15.30 -7.43
CA GLN A 232 25.81 -15.82 -6.10
C GLN A 232 26.61 -15.09 -5.03
N ILE A 233 25.94 -14.71 -3.93
CA ILE A 233 26.60 -14.44 -2.65
C ILE A 233 26.20 -15.57 -1.70
N GLN A 234 27.19 -16.38 -1.32
CA GLN A 234 27.13 -17.35 -0.23
C GLN A 234 26.88 -16.63 1.10
N LEU A 235 25.85 -17.04 1.84
CA LEU A 235 25.69 -16.71 3.26
C LEU A 235 26.29 -17.86 4.09
N THR A 236 27.33 -17.56 4.86
CA THR A 236 27.82 -18.41 5.95
C THR A 236 27.03 -18.07 7.22
N ALA A 237 26.31 -19.05 7.75
CA ALA A 237 25.70 -18.99 9.08
C ALA A 237 26.71 -19.45 10.14
N ALA A 238 26.94 -18.64 11.18
CA ALA A 238 27.43 -19.14 12.45
C ALA A 238 27.06 -18.19 13.62
N ALA A 239 26.28 -18.78 14.54
CA ALA A 239 26.15 -18.50 15.99
C ALA A 239 25.62 -17.12 16.42
N LEU A 240 24.62 -17.04 17.30
CA LEU A 240 24.76 -17.39 18.72
C LEU A 240 23.55 -18.13 19.32
N THR A 241 23.88 -19.04 20.22
CA THR A 241 23.04 -19.99 20.96
C THR A 241 22.48 -19.44 22.26
N ASN A 242 21.33 -20.01 22.65
CA ASN A 242 20.81 -20.29 24.00
C ASN A 242 20.35 -19.13 24.89
N ASN A 243 19.04 -19.11 25.15
CA ASN A 243 18.50 -19.39 26.49
C ASN A 243 17.04 -19.86 26.38
N ASN A 244 16.82 -21.15 26.66
CA ASN A 244 15.50 -21.74 26.82
C ASN A 244 14.89 -21.29 28.16
N ILE A 245 13.90 -20.42 28.12
CA ILE A 245 12.90 -20.32 29.19
C ILE A 245 11.59 -20.78 28.56
N SER A 246 11.30 -22.07 28.68
CA SER A 246 10.00 -22.62 28.29
C SER A 246 8.98 -22.29 29.37
N VAL A 247 8.27 -21.17 29.25
CA VAL A 247 7.00 -20.98 29.96
C VAL A 247 5.95 -21.75 29.17
N LYS A 248 5.82 -23.04 29.45
CA LYS A 248 4.72 -23.82 28.88
C LYS A 248 3.40 -23.30 29.46
N PRO A 249 2.41 -22.89 28.66
CA PRO A 249 1.07 -22.67 29.16
C PRO A 249 0.58 -23.99 29.77
N ASN A 250 0.28 -23.97 31.07
CA ASN A 250 -0.14 -25.14 31.82
C ASN A 250 -1.62 -25.42 31.53
N ILE A 251 -1.92 -25.86 30.31
CA ILE A 251 -3.23 -26.39 29.96
C ILE A 251 -3.22 -27.85 30.45
N PRO A 252 -4.05 -28.22 31.44
CA PRO A 252 -4.14 -29.60 31.89
C PRO A 252 -4.43 -30.52 30.71
N ALA A 253 -3.77 -31.67 30.63
CA ALA A 253 -3.98 -32.65 29.55
C ALA A 253 -5.46 -33.14 29.43
N ASN A 254 -6.27 -32.87 30.47
CA ASN A 254 -7.69 -33.20 30.56
C ASN A 254 -8.60 -31.96 30.53
N ALA A 255 -8.11 -30.79 30.10
CA ALA A 255 -8.93 -29.58 29.98
C ALA A 255 -10.16 -29.87 29.09
N LYS A 256 -11.35 -29.71 29.67
CA LYS A 256 -12.63 -29.81 28.96
C LYS A 256 -13.21 -28.41 28.81
N TRP A 257 -13.43 -27.99 27.57
CA TRP A 257 -14.14 -26.76 27.26
C TRP A 257 -15.64 -26.97 27.44
N ILE A 258 -16.33 -26.00 28.05
CA ILE A 258 -17.80 -25.97 28.01
C ILE A 258 -18.22 -25.79 26.55
N GLN A 259 -19.11 -26.64 26.04
CA GLN A 259 -19.54 -26.57 24.63
C GLN A 259 -20.33 -25.29 24.31
N ASN A 260 -20.89 -24.64 25.33
CA ASN A 260 -21.68 -23.42 25.17
C ASN A 260 -20.81 -22.20 25.47
N GLY A 261 -20.30 -21.55 24.41
CA GLY A 261 -19.65 -20.25 24.52
C GLY A 261 -20.62 -19.17 25.00
N VAL A 262 -20.08 -18.10 25.58
CA VAL A 262 -20.84 -16.90 25.98
C VAL A 262 -20.40 -15.75 25.09
N ILE A 263 -21.36 -14.94 24.62
CA ILE A 263 -21.06 -13.72 23.88
C ILE A 263 -20.42 -12.72 24.85
N VAL A 264 -19.25 -12.21 24.50
CA VAL A 264 -18.50 -11.22 25.32
C VAL A 264 -18.39 -9.85 24.66
N ALA A 265 -18.67 -9.75 23.36
CA ALA A 265 -18.74 -8.51 22.59
C ALA A 265 -19.65 -8.71 21.36
N GLY A 266 -20.35 -7.66 20.93
CA GLY A 266 -21.26 -7.72 19.78
C GLY A 266 -22.54 -8.53 20.03
N GLY A 267 -22.98 -9.28 19.01
CA GLY A 267 -24.20 -10.10 19.07
C GLY A 267 -25.50 -9.39 18.65
N ASN A 268 -25.43 -8.11 18.27
CA ASN A 268 -26.60 -7.30 17.89
C ASN A 268 -26.64 -6.96 16.38
N GLY A 269 -26.11 -7.86 15.55
CA GLY A 269 -25.99 -7.66 14.10
C GLY A 269 -24.79 -6.79 13.70
N ALA A 270 -24.57 -6.71 12.38
CA ALA A 270 -23.54 -5.87 11.79
C ALA A 270 -23.93 -4.39 11.84
N GLY A 271 -23.00 -3.52 12.23
CA GLY A 271 -23.24 -2.07 12.28
C GLY A 271 -22.18 -1.33 13.09
N ASN A 272 -22.39 -0.02 13.29
CA ASN A 272 -21.44 0.88 13.93
C ASN A 272 -21.85 1.33 15.34
N ALA A 273 -22.96 0.84 15.88
CA ALA A 273 -23.37 1.13 17.25
C ALA A 273 -22.37 0.57 18.28
N ALA A 274 -22.43 1.07 19.52
CA ALA A 274 -21.56 0.65 20.61
C ALA A 274 -21.71 -0.84 21.00
N ASN A 275 -22.81 -1.47 20.62
CA ASN A 275 -23.09 -2.89 20.84
C ASN A 275 -23.01 -3.74 19.56
N GLN A 276 -22.50 -3.17 18.47
CA GLN A 276 -22.36 -3.80 17.15
C GLN A 276 -20.89 -3.79 16.69
N LEU A 277 -20.58 -4.73 15.82
CA LEU A 277 -19.28 -4.86 15.15
C LEU A 277 -19.54 -5.00 13.65
N TYR A 278 -18.58 -4.61 12.81
CA TYR A 278 -18.64 -4.79 11.37
C TYR A 278 -17.31 -5.32 10.83
N TYR A 279 -17.32 -6.61 10.45
CA TYR A 279 -16.14 -7.39 10.08
C TYR A 279 -14.98 -7.21 11.08
N PRO A 280 -15.10 -7.59 12.36
CA PRO A 280 -13.98 -7.53 13.29
C PRO A 280 -12.89 -8.55 12.92
N HIS A 281 -11.61 -8.20 13.14
CA HIS A 281 -10.47 -9.06 12.80
C HIS A 281 -9.70 -9.55 14.04
N GLY A 282 -8.79 -8.73 14.56
CA GLY A 282 -7.94 -9.04 15.71
C GLY A 282 -8.67 -8.79 17.03
N LEU A 283 -8.30 -9.57 18.04
CA LEU A 283 -8.78 -9.39 19.41
C LEU A 283 -7.62 -9.57 20.39
N PHE A 284 -7.60 -8.74 21.41
CA PHE A 284 -6.70 -8.86 22.54
C PHE A 284 -7.52 -8.92 23.83
N VAL A 285 -7.15 -9.82 24.73
CA VAL A 285 -7.77 -9.95 26.04
C VAL A 285 -6.73 -9.57 27.09
N ASP A 286 -7.04 -8.55 27.90
CA ASP A 286 -6.17 -8.16 29.00
C ASP A 286 -6.38 -9.08 30.23
N GLY A 287 -5.54 -8.90 31.25
CA GLY A 287 -5.62 -9.67 32.51
C GLY A 287 -6.93 -9.47 33.29
N ASP A 288 -7.64 -8.36 33.07
CA ASP A 288 -8.94 -8.06 33.69
C ASP A 288 -10.12 -8.60 32.85
N GLN A 289 -9.81 -9.31 31.76
CA GLN A 289 -10.74 -9.82 30.75
C GLN A 289 -11.51 -8.71 30.02
N THR A 290 -10.89 -7.54 29.90
CA THR A 290 -11.26 -6.54 28.90
C THR A 290 -10.87 -7.08 27.53
N VAL A 291 -11.83 -7.05 26.61
CA VAL A 291 -11.62 -7.45 25.21
C VAL A 291 -11.47 -6.19 24.38
N ILE A 292 -10.36 -6.09 23.67
CA ILE A 292 -10.06 -5.04 22.71
C ILE A 292 -10.17 -5.66 21.33
N ILE A 293 -10.96 -5.05 20.45
CA ILE A 293 -11.29 -5.60 19.13
C ILE A 293 -10.93 -4.57 18.07
N ALA A 294 -10.23 -5.02 17.03
CA ALA A 294 -10.08 -4.27 15.79
C ALA A 294 -11.35 -4.44 14.94
N ASP A 295 -12.20 -3.43 14.97
CA ASP A 295 -13.49 -3.40 14.27
C ASP A 295 -13.30 -2.77 12.89
N ASN A 296 -12.85 -3.61 11.96
CA ASN A 296 -12.12 -3.24 10.76
C ASN A 296 -12.91 -2.33 9.81
N GLU A 297 -14.13 -2.71 9.43
CA GLU A 297 -14.96 -1.93 8.48
C GLU A 297 -15.63 -0.74 9.15
N ASN A 298 -15.58 -0.65 10.49
CA ASN A 298 -15.90 0.57 11.22
C ASN A 298 -14.68 1.46 11.50
N HIS A 299 -13.49 1.05 11.04
CA HIS A 299 -12.23 1.80 11.15
C HIS A 299 -11.88 2.25 12.57
N ARG A 300 -12.14 1.38 13.55
CA ARG A 300 -11.97 1.72 14.98
C ARG A 300 -11.40 0.57 15.79
N ILE A 301 -10.81 0.90 16.92
CA ILE A 301 -10.54 -0.06 17.99
C ILE A 301 -11.57 0.18 19.09
N ILE A 302 -12.24 -0.89 19.51
CA ILE A 302 -13.34 -0.80 20.47
C ILE A 302 -13.17 -1.86 21.56
N GLN A 303 -13.42 -1.43 22.80
CA GLN A 303 -13.18 -2.18 24.03
C GLN A 303 -14.51 -2.58 24.66
N TRP A 304 -14.59 -3.83 25.14
CA TRP A 304 -15.66 -4.34 25.99
C TRP A 304 -15.10 -4.83 27.32
N LYS A 305 -15.74 -4.43 28.42
CA LYS A 305 -15.42 -4.98 29.74
C LYS A 305 -16.03 -6.36 29.87
N LYS A 306 -15.38 -7.19 30.70
CA LYS A 306 -15.87 -8.51 31.07
C LYS A 306 -17.37 -8.46 31.43
N TYR A 307 -18.18 -9.21 30.69
CA TYR A 307 -19.63 -9.37 30.84
C TYR A 307 -20.52 -8.17 30.48
N ASP A 308 -19.99 -7.05 29.99
CA ASP A 308 -20.81 -5.98 29.43
C ASP A 308 -20.86 -6.13 27.91
N THR A 309 -21.87 -6.82 27.36
CA THR A 309 -22.04 -7.02 25.92
C THR A 309 -22.72 -5.85 25.22
N THR A 310 -23.12 -4.80 25.95
CA THR A 310 -24.00 -3.73 25.47
C THR A 310 -23.29 -2.39 25.31
N ASN A 311 -22.18 -2.15 26.02
CA ASN A 311 -21.52 -0.84 26.04
C ASN A 311 -20.06 -0.91 25.60
N GLY A 312 -19.83 -1.19 24.32
CA GLY A 312 -18.51 -1.03 23.71
C GLY A 312 -18.05 0.43 23.77
N GLN A 313 -16.77 0.63 24.07
CA GLN A 313 -16.15 1.95 24.15
C GLN A 313 -15.09 2.08 23.06
N ILE A 314 -15.24 3.07 22.18
CA ILE A 314 -14.22 3.34 21.16
C ILE A 314 -12.97 3.88 21.86
N VAL A 315 -11.84 3.21 21.65
CA VAL A 315 -10.55 3.53 22.28
C VAL A 315 -9.49 3.99 21.29
N ALA A 316 -9.74 3.86 19.97
CA ALA A 316 -8.99 4.51 18.90
C ALA A 316 -9.84 4.59 17.62
N GLY A 317 -9.54 5.55 16.73
CA GLY A 317 -10.24 5.72 15.45
C GLY A 317 -11.61 6.42 15.52
N SER A 318 -11.87 7.22 16.57
CA SER A 318 -13.16 7.92 16.74
C SER A 318 -13.47 8.98 15.67
N ASN A 319 -12.46 9.40 14.91
CA ASN A 319 -12.60 10.38 13.83
C ASN A 319 -12.82 9.73 12.45
N GLY A 320 -13.20 8.45 12.45
CA GLY A 320 -13.52 7.69 11.24
C GLY A 320 -12.29 7.33 10.40
N GLN A 321 -12.57 6.97 9.15
CA GLN A 321 -11.54 6.59 8.18
C GLN A 321 -10.63 7.76 7.83
N GLY A 322 -9.33 7.52 7.79
CA GLY A 322 -8.34 8.48 7.29
C GLY A 322 -6.92 8.11 7.73
N ASN A 323 -5.96 8.96 7.38
CA ASN A 323 -4.52 8.70 7.59
C ASN A 323 -3.89 9.58 8.68
N GLN A 324 -4.65 10.48 9.30
CA GLN A 324 -4.17 11.26 10.46
C GLN A 324 -3.92 10.33 11.66
N LEU A 325 -3.11 10.76 12.65
CA LEU A 325 -2.77 9.94 13.83
C LEU A 325 -3.97 9.60 14.73
N ASN A 326 -5.04 10.38 14.63
CA ASN A 326 -6.31 10.20 15.34
C ASN A 326 -7.40 9.52 14.48
N GLN A 327 -7.03 9.05 13.28
CA GLN A 327 -7.86 8.28 12.35
C GLN A 327 -7.20 6.92 12.09
N LEU A 328 -8.00 5.95 11.69
CA LEU A 328 -7.53 4.62 11.30
C LEU A 328 -8.16 4.25 9.96
N ALA A 329 -7.56 3.32 9.23
CA ALA A 329 -8.15 2.73 8.03
C ALA A 329 -8.00 1.22 8.11
N TRP A 330 -9.13 0.51 8.13
CA TRP A 330 -9.21 -0.96 8.21
C TRP A 330 -8.25 -1.59 9.23
N PRO A 331 -8.28 -1.23 10.53
CA PRO A 331 -7.37 -1.81 11.51
C PRO A 331 -7.58 -3.32 11.62
N THR A 332 -6.51 -4.09 11.67
CA THR A 332 -6.56 -5.57 11.64
C THR A 332 -6.25 -6.20 12.98
N ASP A 333 -5.48 -5.53 13.84
CA ASP A 333 -5.10 -6.03 15.15
C ASP A 333 -4.72 -4.89 16.11
N ALA A 334 -4.79 -5.14 17.41
CA ALA A 334 -4.38 -4.19 18.43
C ALA A 334 -3.92 -4.89 19.72
N LEU A 335 -2.81 -4.42 20.29
CA LEU A 335 -2.28 -4.88 21.57
C LEU A 335 -2.35 -3.76 22.61
N LEU A 336 -2.64 -4.12 23.86
CA LEU A 336 -2.48 -3.20 24.99
C LEU A 336 -1.06 -3.29 25.56
N ASN A 337 -0.31 -2.19 25.46
CA ASN A 337 0.87 -1.98 26.26
C ASN A 337 0.47 -1.38 27.62
N LYS A 338 0.41 -2.23 28.64
CA LYS A 338 -0.02 -1.87 29.99
C LYS A 338 0.92 -0.88 30.71
N GLU A 339 2.22 -0.91 30.42
CA GLU A 339 3.19 -0.05 31.10
C GLU A 339 3.05 1.41 30.66
N MET A 340 2.78 1.62 29.38
CA MET A 340 2.59 2.94 28.79
C MET A 340 1.11 3.37 28.72
N ASP A 341 0.19 2.53 29.21
CA ASP A 341 -1.26 2.66 29.02
C ASP A 341 -1.61 3.10 27.58
N SER A 342 -1.12 2.32 26.61
CA SER A 342 -1.24 2.65 25.18
C SER A 342 -1.60 1.44 24.34
N LEU A 343 -2.30 1.66 23.24
CA LEU A 343 -2.57 0.66 22.22
C LEU A 343 -1.48 0.71 21.15
N ILE A 344 -1.00 -0.46 20.75
CA ILE A 344 -0.22 -0.66 19.52
C ILE A 344 -1.19 -1.25 18.50
N ILE A 345 -1.39 -0.57 17.38
CA ILE A 345 -2.47 -0.87 16.44
C ILE A 345 -1.87 -1.16 15.06
N CYS A 346 -2.26 -2.28 14.46
CA CYS A 346 -2.08 -2.54 13.04
C CYS A 346 -3.09 -1.70 12.25
N ASP A 347 -2.65 -0.56 11.73
CA ASP A 347 -3.45 0.32 10.89
C ASP A 347 -3.25 -0.06 9.41
N TYR A 348 -3.77 -1.25 9.06
CA TYR A 348 -3.49 -1.96 7.81
C TYR A 348 -3.80 -1.13 6.55
N GLY A 349 -4.86 -0.32 6.57
CA GLY A 349 -5.24 0.56 5.48
C GLY A 349 -4.24 1.67 5.21
N ASN A 350 -3.57 2.15 6.26
CA ASN A 350 -2.55 3.21 6.20
C ASN A 350 -1.11 2.66 6.18
N CYS A 351 -0.93 1.34 6.15
CA CYS A 351 0.37 0.65 6.11
C CYS A 351 1.35 1.04 7.18
N ARG A 352 0.83 1.13 8.40
CA ARG A 352 1.60 1.53 9.54
C ARG A 352 1.18 0.78 10.78
N VAL A 353 2.12 0.67 11.71
CA VAL A 353 1.81 0.36 13.09
C VAL A 353 1.87 1.66 13.87
N VAL A 354 0.76 2.00 14.54
CA VAL A 354 0.67 3.22 15.36
C VAL A 354 0.60 2.87 16.83
N GLN A 355 1.16 3.75 17.65
CA GLN A 355 0.90 3.78 19.08
C GLN A 355 -0.09 4.89 19.37
N SER A 356 -1.15 4.59 20.14
CA SER A 356 -2.16 5.54 20.57
C SER A 356 -2.35 5.43 22.08
N LEU A 357 -2.45 6.55 22.80
CA LEU A 357 -2.71 6.52 24.24
C LEU A 357 -4.09 5.88 24.52
N HIS A 358 -4.10 4.87 25.37
CA HIS A 358 -5.33 4.20 25.79
C HIS A 358 -6.01 5.06 26.86
N ARG A 359 -7.34 5.25 26.77
CA ARG A 359 -8.17 6.00 27.76
C ARG A 359 -7.84 7.49 27.92
N SER A 360 -6.93 8.03 27.12
CA SER A 360 -6.68 9.47 27.03
C SER A 360 -7.54 10.08 25.92
N ASN A 361 -8.25 11.18 26.20
CA ASN A 361 -8.97 11.97 25.18
C ASN A 361 -8.02 12.82 24.31
N THR A 362 -6.72 12.50 24.29
CA THR A 362 -5.70 13.30 23.60
C THR A 362 -5.33 12.70 22.25
N THR A 363 -5.10 13.56 21.25
CA THR A 363 -4.57 13.25 19.91
C THR A 363 -3.10 12.82 19.87
N GLN A 364 -2.49 12.50 21.01
CA GLN A 364 -1.09 12.07 21.09
C GLN A 364 -1.00 10.58 20.74
N GLY A 365 -0.58 10.32 19.52
CA GLY A 365 -0.10 9.02 19.05
C GLY A 365 1.16 9.20 18.22
N GLU A 366 1.85 8.12 17.91
CA GLU A 366 3.01 8.15 17.02
C GLU A 366 3.00 6.96 16.06
N ILE A 367 3.70 7.12 14.94
CA ILE A 367 3.93 6.03 14.01
C ILE A 367 5.17 5.26 14.46
N LEU A 368 4.97 4.01 14.87
CA LEU A 368 6.06 3.12 15.28
C LEU A 368 6.78 2.54 14.06
N ILE A 369 6.01 2.08 13.07
CA ILE A 369 6.51 1.40 11.87
C ILE A 369 5.72 1.89 10.67
N GLU A 370 6.42 2.26 9.60
CA GLU A 370 5.86 2.71 8.32
C GLU A 370 6.07 1.65 7.23
N ASN A 371 5.31 1.77 6.13
CA ASN A 371 5.45 0.93 4.93
C ASN A 371 5.35 -0.58 5.24
N VAL A 372 4.44 -0.94 6.14
CA VAL A 372 4.19 -2.32 6.55
C VAL A 372 2.74 -2.66 6.31
N LYS A 373 2.47 -3.72 5.52
CA LYS A 373 1.09 -4.23 5.37
C LYS A 373 0.74 -5.13 6.55
N CYS A 374 0.69 -4.50 7.72
CA CYS A 374 0.63 -5.16 9.01
C CYS A 374 -0.73 -5.85 9.22
N TYR A 375 -0.74 -7.12 9.63
CA TYR A 375 -1.99 -7.83 9.92
C TYR A 375 -2.07 -8.33 11.35
N GLY A 376 -1.01 -8.97 11.85
CA GLY A 376 -0.95 -9.46 13.21
C GLY A 376 0.15 -8.77 14.00
N LEU A 377 -0.14 -8.56 15.28
CA LEU A 377 0.80 -8.08 16.26
C LEU A 377 1.00 -9.14 17.35
N ALA A 378 2.23 -9.27 17.83
CA ALA A 378 2.50 -9.92 19.10
C ALA A 378 3.60 -9.15 19.83
N MET A 379 3.63 -9.25 21.16
CA MET A 379 4.68 -8.66 21.96
C MET A 379 5.10 -9.68 23.02
N ASP A 380 6.41 -9.89 23.14
CA ASP A 380 7.00 -10.76 24.16
C ASP A 380 7.29 -10.01 25.47
N ASP A 381 7.68 -10.76 26.50
CA ASP A 381 7.99 -10.21 27.83
C ASP A 381 9.25 -9.33 27.83
N GLN A 382 10.08 -9.41 26.78
CA GLN A 382 11.24 -8.55 26.55
C GLN A 382 10.91 -7.28 25.75
N LYS A 383 9.62 -7.04 25.46
CA LYS A 383 9.11 -5.88 24.72
C LYS A 383 9.54 -5.82 23.25
N TYR A 384 9.89 -6.96 22.65
CA TYR A 384 9.99 -7.01 21.20
C TYR A 384 8.59 -7.05 20.60
N LEU A 385 8.35 -6.13 19.65
CA LEU A 385 7.13 -6.12 18.85
C LEU A 385 7.34 -7.00 17.62
N TYR A 386 6.44 -7.95 17.39
CA TYR A 386 6.41 -8.78 16.21
C TYR A 386 5.27 -8.32 15.32
N VAL A 387 5.57 -8.07 14.05
CA VAL A 387 4.61 -7.58 13.07
C VAL A 387 4.67 -8.48 11.85
N SER A 388 3.51 -8.98 11.43
CA SER A 388 3.39 -9.74 10.19
C SER A 388 3.09 -8.81 9.03
N ASP A 389 3.84 -8.90 7.95
CA ASP A 389 3.59 -8.18 6.71
C ASP A 389 3.00 -9.16 5.69
N VAL A 390 1.70 -9.03 5.41
CA VAL A 390 1.00 -9.97 4.52
C VAL A 390 1.41 -9.83 3.07
N VAL A 391 1.91 -8.65 2.68
CA VAL A 391 2.38 -8.38 1.32
C VAL A 391 3.80 -8.89 1.12
N LYS A 392 4.68 -8.69 2.09
CA LYS A 392 6.06 -9.18 2.04
C LYS A 392 6.20 -10.64 2.45
N HIS A 393 5.13 -11.27 2.95
CA HIS A 393 5.10 -12.65 3.41
C HIS A 393 6.18 -12.95 4.46
N GLU A 394 6.34 -12.02 5.39
CA GLU A 394 7.37 -12.09 6.42
C GLU A 394 6.80 -11.70 7.79
N VAL A 395 7.51 -12.11 8.84
CA VAL A 395 7.33 -11.59 10.19
C VAL A 395 8.63 -10.94 10.61
N ARG A 396 8.54 -9.70 11.09
CA ARG A 396 9.67 -8.95 11.63
C ARG A 396 9.49 -8.71 13.13
N ARG A 397 10.62 -8.78 13.84
CA ARG A 397 10.76 -8.46 15.25
C ARG A 397 11.46 -7.10 15.39
N TYR A 398 10.87 -6.19 16.13
CA TYR A 398 11.33 -4.83 16.37
C TYR A 398 11.68 -4.65 17.85
N PRO A 399 12.91 -4.26 18.18
CA PRO A 399 13.25 -3.81 19.53
C PRO A 399 12.44 -2.56 19.91
N SER A 400 12.21 -2.36 21.20
CA SER A 400 11.50 -1.17 21.69
C SER A 400 12.20 0.12 21.25
N GLY A 401 11.44 1.03 20.63
CA GLY A 401 11.95 2.30 20.11
C GLY A 401 12.70 2.22 18.77
N GLU A 402 12.91 1.02 18.21
CA GLU A 402 13.60 0.85 16.93
C GLU A 402 12.62 0.70 15.76
N LYS A 403 12.86 1.46 14.68
CA LYS A 403 12.05 1.40 13.45
C LYS A 403 12.48 0.28 12.48
N ASN A 404 13.66 -0.30 12.67
CA ASN A 404 14.22 -1.32 11.79
C ASN A 404 14.07 -2.71 12.42
N GLY A 405 13.10 -3.48 11.92
CA GLY A 405 12.86 -4.84 12.39
C GLY A 405 13.78 -5.87 11.75
N THR A 406 14.17 -6.87 12.53
CA THR A 406 14.86 -8.07 12.03
C THR A 406 13.81 -9.08 11.55
N ARG A 407 13.98 -9.65 10.35
CA ARG A 407 13.12 -10.74 9.89
C ARG A 407 13.34 -11.99 10.74
N VAL A 408 12.26 -12.55 11.26
CA VAL A 408 12.28 -13.76 12.11
C VAL A 408 11.53 -14.94 11.51
N ALA A 409 10.66 -14.71 10.52
CA ALA A 409 10.02 -15.78 9.75
C ALA A 409 9.64 -15.29 8.34
N GLY A 410 9.55 -16.23 7.40
CA GLY A 410 9.28 -15.96 5.98
C GLY A 410 10.54 -15.66 5.16
N SER A 411 10.49 -15.89 3.86
CA SER A 411 11.54 -15.55 2.90
C SER A 411 11.03 -14.44 1.96
N ASN A 412 11.82 -14.03 0.96
CA ASN A 412 11.37 -13.04 -0.04
C ASN A 412 10.35 -13.61 -1.04
N SER A 413 9.60 -14.65 -0.67
CA SER A 413 8.67 -15.33 -1.57
C SER A 413 7.48 -15.94 -0.83
N LYS A 414 6.30 -15.83 -1.45
CA LYS A 414 5.09 -16.55 -1.07
C LYS A 414 5.28 -18.04 -1.32
N GLY A 415 4.86 -18.89 -0.40
CA GLY A 415 4.78 -20.32 -0.68
C GLY A 415 4.49 -21.17 0.54
N ASP A 416 4.66 -22.48 0.36
CA ASP A 416 4.45 -23.54 1.34
C ASP A 416 5.76 -24.23 1.77
N GLY A 417 6.90 -23.74 1.29
CA GLY A 417 8.23 -24.15 1.78
C GLY A 417 8.41 -23.83 3.26
N LEU A 418 9.28 -24.58 3.94
CA LEU A 418 9.50 -24.45 5.39
C LEU A 418 10.00 -23.07 5.83
N ASP A 419 10.63 -22.32 4.93
CA ASP A 419 11.11 -20.95 5.13
C ASP A 419 10.18 -19.89 4.53
N GLN A 420 9.12 -20.29 3.83
CA GLN A 420 8.16 -19.40 3.18
C GLN A 420 6.93 -19.19 4.06
N LEU A 421 6.32 -18.02 3.93
CA LEU A 421 4.98 -17.77 4.47
C LEU A 421 4.06 -17.39 3.33
N ASN A 422 2.77 -17.56 3.55
CA ASN A 422 1.74 -17.10 2.63
C ASN A 422 0.74 -16.26 3.43
N GLU A 423 0.89 -14.94 3.32
CA GLU A 423 0.07 -13.94 4.04
C GLU A 423 -0.03 -14.25 5.55
N PRO A 424 1.07 -14.16 6.30
CA PRO A 424 1.02 -14.41 7.74
C PRO A 424 0.09 -13.39 8.43
N ARG A 425 -1.02 -13.87 9.00
CA ARG A 425 -2.06 -13.01 9.57
C ARG A 425 -2.00 -12.91 11.08
N TYR A 426 -2.13 -14.01 11.78
CA TYR A 426 -2.17 -14.02 13.25
C TYR A 426 -0.82 -14.42 13.80
N LEU A 427 -0.36 -13.67 14.80
CA LEU A 427 0.86 -13.95 15.53
C LEU A 427 0.52 -14.31 16.95
N PHE A 428 1.23 -15.30 17.46
CA PHE A 428 1.30 -15.59 18.88
C PHE A 428 2.77 -15.80 19.22
N VAL A 429 3.22 -15.13 20.26
CA VAL A 429 4.56 -15.31 20.82
C VAL A 429 4.36 -15.75 22.26
N ASP A 430 5.11 -16.75 22.68
CA ASP A 430 5.11 -17.17 24.08
C ASP A 430 5.65 -16.02 24.94
N ARG A 431 5.02 -15.84 26.11
CA ARG A 431 5.42 -14.83 27.09
C ARG A 431 6.34 -15.46 28.11
#